data_AF-A0A970HXG4-F1
#
_entry.id   AF-A0A970HXG4-F1
#
_cell.length_a   1.000
_cell.length_b   1.000
_cell.length_c   1.000
_cell.angle_alpha   90.00
_cell.angle_beta   90.00
_cell.angle_gamma   90.00
#
_symmetry.space_group_name_H-M   'P 1'
#
loop_
_entity.id
_entity.type
_entity.pdbx_description
1 polymer ?
#
loop_
_entity_poly.entity_id
_entity_poly.type
_entity_poly.pdbx_seq_one_letter_code
_entity_poly.pdbx_strand_id
1 'polypeptide(L)'
;ALEGYINDFGIAMLAKALAEKNDPDDPYTPYYESDYRYFLSRAQNYVRLFNPHVGFFTGRLPSGEWRPDPDTFDPAEWWGDYTETNAWNMAFHAPHDGQGLANLYGGRAGLARKLDEFFSTPELNTGTIHEMREAKDMRMGMYGHSNQPSHHIIYMYLYAGQPWKAQDKVREVLERLYIGSEVGQGYPGDEDNGEMSAWYIFSALGLYPLRVGSPEYAIGAPLFRKATVHLENGKQLVILAPNNSKENRYVQSLKLNGVPYEKTWIRHEDLINGAVLEFEMGPEPSDWGTGIDALPPSIMPAELDGAGPPQPLGDLTDGLIATGRGTATDSAGGDTQLLFDNTSDTRWTVSSTNPWIQFEFADGPKRVEMYTLTSGVSASDTAESRSADPRSWRLLGSHDGSEWTVLDERQGETFPWRLQTRAFSVQNPGEYKYYRLEITENNGHETTSLAEVELLG
;
A
#
# COMPACT_ATOMS: atom_id res chain seq x y z
N ALA A 1 10.91 2.88 -0.78
CA ALA A 1 10.21 1.60 -0.61
C ALA A 1 8.74 1.80 -0.22
N LEU A 2 8.42 2.59 0.81
CA LEU A 2 7.03 2.84 1.25
C LEU A 2 6.09 3.31 0.12
N GLU A 3 6.53 4.25 -0.72
CA GLU A 3 5.79 4.67 -1.92
C GLU A 3 5.47 3.52 -2.89
N GLY A 4 6.39 2.56 -3.01
CA GLY A 4 6.18 1.37 -3.85
C GLY A 4 4.99 0.53 -3.37
N TYR A 5 4.72 0.50 -2.06
CA TYR A 5 3.58 -0.23 -1.51
C TYR A 5 2.25 0.51 -1.72
N ILE A 6 2.27 1.84 -1.79
CA ILE A 6 1.10 2.63 -2.23
C ILE A 6 0.83 2.37 -3.71
N ASN A 7 1.87 2.27 -4.54
CA ASN A 7 1.73 1.89 -5.95
C ASN A 7 1.16 0.47 -6.11
N ASP A 8 1.66 -0.50 -5.34
CA ASP A 8 1.12 -1.86 -5.32
C ASP A 8 -0.37 -1.85 -4.96
N PHE A 9 -0.81 -1.02 -4.00
CA PHE A 9 -2.24 -0.85 -3.71
C PHE A 9 -3.02 -0.31 -4.92
N GLY A 10 -2.50 0.71 -5.62
CA GLY A 10 -3.13 1.24 -6.83
C GLY A 10 -3.28 0.19 -7.94
N ILE A 11 -2.26 -0.65 -8.14
CA ILE A 11 -2.30 -1.78 -9.09
C ILE A 11 -3.34 -2.80 -8.65
N ALA A 12 -3.40 -3.13 -7.36
CA ALA A 12 -4.41 -4.03 -6.82
C ALA A 12 -5.84 -3.50 -7.09
N MET A 13 -6.08 -2.21 -6.86
CA MET A 13 -7.39 -1.60 -7.12
C MET A 13 -7.76 -1.59 -8.60
N LEU A 14 -6.79 -1.42 -9.51
CA LEU A 14 -7.02 -1.57 -10.95
C LEU A 14 -7.40 -3.02 -11.31
N ALA A 15 -6.64 -4.00 -10.82
CA ALA A 15 -6.92 -5.42 -11.05
C ALA A 15 -8.33 -5.79 -10.55
N LYS A 16 -8.70 -5.32 -9.35
CA LYS A 16 -10.05 -5.48 -8.81
C LYS A 16 -11.12 -4.90 -9.72
N ALA A 17 -10.95 -3.66 -10.19
CA ALA A 17 -11.93 -3.01 -11.08
C ALA A 17 -12.08 -3.76 -12.41
N LEU A 18 -10.99 -4.30 -12.96
CA LEU A 18 -11.01 -5.09 -14.19
C LEU A 18 -11.66 -6.47 -13.97
N ALA A 19 -11.40 -7.12 -12.83
CA ALA A 19 -12.09 -8.35 -12.43
C ALA A 19 -13.62 -8.13 -12.30
N GLU A 20 -14.04 -7.03 -11.67
CA GLU A 20 -15.45 -6.67 -11.49
C GLU A 20 -16.16 -6.36 -12.82
N LYS A 21 -15.44 -5.79 -13.80
CA LYS A 21 -15.95 -5.59 -15.16
C LYS A 21 -16.31 -6.93 -15.82
N ASN A 22 -15.57 -8.00 -15.49
CA ASN A 22 -15.79 -9.37 -15.95
C ASN A 22 -16.01 -9.43 -17.48
N ASP A 23 -15.10 -8.81 -18.23
CA ASP A 23 -15.16 -8.72 -19.69
C ASP A 23 -14.75 -10.07 -20.30
N PRO A 24 -15.67 -10.85 -20.91
CA PRO A 24 -15.33 -12.17 -21.43
C PRO A 24 -14.42 -12.10 -22.67
N ASP A 25 -14.32 -10.94 -23.32
CA ASP A 25 -13.47 -10.73 -24.48
C ASP A 25 -12.04 -10.31 -24.08
N ASP A 26 -11.82 -9.98 -22.80
CA ASP A 26 -10.49 -9.70 -22.26
C ASP A 26 -9.77 -11.01 -21.88
N PRO A 27 -8.68 -11.38 -22.58
CA PRO A 27 -7.96 -12.63 -22.31
C PRO A 27 -7.30 -12.66 -20.92
N TYR A 28 -7.20 -11.52 -20.22
CA TYR A 28 -6.61 -11.44 -18.89
C TYR A 28 -7.62 -11.57 -17.73
N THR A 29 -8.93 -11.61 -18.03
CA THR A 29 -10.00 -11.74 -17.03
C THR A 29 -9.75 -12.85 -15.99
N PRO A 30 -9.25 -14.06 -16.35
CA PRO A 30 -8.97 -15.10 -15.37
C PRO A 30 -7.86 -14.79 -14.36
N TYR A 31 -7.01 -13.78 -14.61
CA TYR A 31 -5.84 -13.47 -13.78
C TYR A 31 -6.06 -12.30 -12.82
N TYR A 32 -6.98 -11.38 -13.13
CA TYR A 32 -7.15 -10.16 -12.35
C TYR A 32 -7.43 -10.40 -10.86
N GLU A 33 -8.12 -11.48 -10.49
CA GLU A 33 -8.31 -11.84 -9.08
C GLU A 33 -7.00 -12.26 -8.38
N SER A 34 -6.13 -13.01 -9.09
CA SER A 34 -4.81 -13.37 -8.56
C SER A 34 -3.88 -12.17 -8.48
N ASP A 35 -3.92 -11.29 -9.48
CA ASP A 35 -3.16 -10.04 -9.46
C ASP A 35 -3.64 -9.13 -8.32
N TYR A 36 -4.96 -8.98 -8.13
CA TYR A 36 -5.52 -8.25 -7.00
C TYR A 36 -4.99 -8.80 -5.67
N ARG A 37 -5.07 -10.11 -5.44
CA ARG A 37 -4.60 -10.73 -4.20
C ARG A 37 -3.10 -10.54 -3.97
N TYR A 38 -2.29 -10.72 -5.03
CA TYR A 38 -0.84 -10.57 -4.96
C TYR A 38 -0.43 -9.12 -4.63
N PHE A 39 -0.94 -8.15 -5.38
CA PHE A 39 -0.58 -6.74 -5.19
C PHE A 39 -1.19 -6.16 -3.91
N LEU A 40 -2.38 -6.60 -3.48
CA LEU A 40 -2.96 -6.20 -2.20
C LEU A 40 -2.11 -6.69 -1.02
N SER A 41 -1.62 -7.93 -1.08
CA SER A 41 -0.69 -8.47 -0.09
C SER A 41 0.63 -7.70 -0.10
N ARG A 42 1.20 -7.43 -1.29
CA ARG A 42 2.44 -6.65 -1.41
C ARG A 42 2.30 -5.23 -0.87
N ALA A 43 1.14 -4.61 -1.06
CA ALA A 43 0.86 -3.30 -0.49
C ALA A 43 0.96 -3.27 1.04
N GLN A 44 0.86 -4.40 1.74
CA GLN A 44 1.04 -4.47 3.19
C GLN A 44 2.50 -4.70 3.62
N ASN A 45 3.45 -4.84 2.70
CA ASN A 45 4.87 -5.04 3.04
C ASN A 45 5.55 -3.84 3.70
N TYR A 46 4.88 -2.69 3.84
CA TYR A 46 5.37 -1.56 4.65
C TYR A 46 5.71 -2.00 6.08
N VAL A 47 4.99 -2.98 6.63
CA VAL A 47 5.27 -3.55 7.97
C VAL A 47 6.69 -4.10 8.10
N ARG A 48 7.32 -4.55 7.00
CA ARG A 48 8.69 -5.08 6.98
C ARG A 48 9.75 -4.03 7.22
N LEU A 49 9.39 -2.75 7.08
CA LEU A 49 10.26 -1.59 7.29
C LEU A 49 10.00 -0.89 8.63
N PHE A 50 8.97 -1.31 9.38
CA PHE A 50 8.71 -0.78 10.71
C PHE A 50 9.67 -1.40 11.72
N ASN A 51 10.58 -0.58 12.27
CA ASN A 51 11.53 -1.03 13.27
C ASN A 51 10.92 -0.85 14.67
N PRO A 52 10.53 -1.94 15.36
CA PRO A 52 9.88 -1.84 16.65
C PRO A 52 10.81 -1.36 17.77
N HIS A 53 12.13 -1.39 17.57
CA HIS A 53 13.09 -0.93 18.58
C HIS A 53 13.14 0.59 18.69
N VAL A 54 12.82 1.31 17.61
CA VAL A 54 12.78 2.78 17.58
C VAL A 54 11.37 3.33 17.35
N GLY A 55 10.43 2.49 16.89
CA GLY A 55 9.04 2.88 16.67
C GLY A 55 8.83 3.75 15.42
N PHE A 56 9.65 3.56 14.38
CA PHE A 56 9.59 4.28 13.11
C PHE A 56 9.88 3.35 11.93
N PHE A 57 9.51 3.80 10.72
CA PHE A 57 9.99 3.16 9.51
C PHE A 57 11.45 3.51 9.28
N THR A 58 12.30 2.50 9.09
CA THR A 58 13.75 2.70 8.89
C THR A 58 14.26 1.77 7.80
N GLY A 59 15.40 2.10 7.22
CA GLY A 59 16.05 1.27 6.22
C GLY A 59 16.47 -0.08 6.78
N ARG A 60 16.44 -1.09 5.91
CA ARG A 60 16.82 -2.47 6.21
C ARG A 60 17.83 -2.96 5.18
N LEU A 61 18.87 -3.64 5.63
CA LEU A 61 19.90 -4.21 4.78
C LEU A 61 19.41 -5.52 4.14
N PRO A 62 20.02 -5.98 3.04
CA PRO A 62 19.73 -7.30 2.46
C PRO A 62 19.94 -8.47 3.44
N SER A 63 20.80 -8.30 4.45
CA SER A 63 20.98 -9.27 5.55
C SER A 63 19.76 -9.38 6.48
N GLY A 64 18.80 -8.45 6.37
CA GLY A 64 17.66 -8.32 7.26
C GLY A 64 17.92 -7.46 8.50
N GLU A 65 19.14 -6.96 8.70
CA GLU A 65 19.49 -6.06 9.80
C GLU A 65 18.93 -4.65 9.57
N TRP A 66 18.53 -3.99 10.67
CA TRP A 66 18.13 -2.58 10.65
C TRP A 66 19.35 -1.71 10.40
N ARG A 67 19.20 -0.68 9.55
CA ARG A 67 20.28 0.27 9.27
C ARG A 67 20.63 1.15 10.48
N PRO A 68 19.66 1.76 11.19
CA PRO A 68 20.01 2.60 12.34
C PRO A 68 20.32 1.76 13.58
N ASP A 69 21.33 2.21 14.32
CA ASP A 69 21.54 1.79 15.71
C ASP A 69 20.46 2.43 16.59
N PRO A 70 19.64 1.64 17.32
CA PRO A 70 18.56 2.16 18.14
C PRO A 70 19.03 3.11 19.25
N ASP A 71 20.26 2.98 19.74
CA ASP A 71 20.77 3.81 20.84
C ASP A 71 21.17 5.22 20.37
N THR A 72 21.39 5.41 19.07
CA THR A 72 21.81 6.69 18.48
C THR A 72 20.81 7.26 17.48
N PHE A 73 19.70 6.56 17.23
CA PHE A 73 18.71 6.97 16.24
C PHE A 73 18.01 8.27 16.66
N ASP A 74 18.11 9.30 15.82
CA ASP A 74 17.34 10.53 15.94
C ASP A 74 16.24 10.58 14.87
N PRO A 75 14.94 10.48 15.23
CA PRO A 75 13.86 10.54 14.27
C PRO A 75 13.70 11.93 13.60
N ALA A 76 14.36 12.96 14.12
CA ALA A 76 14.39 14.30 13.53
C ALA A 76 15.54 14.49 12.52
N GLU A 77 16.43 13.50 12.34
CA GLU A 77 17.46 13.56 11.31
C GLU A 77 16.83 13.43 9.92
N TRP A 78 17.12 14.40 9.06
CA TRP A 78 16.68 14.39 7.66
C TRP A 78 17.66 13.58 6.81
N TRP A 79 17.18 13.05 5.68
CA TRP A 79 17.93 12.23 4.73
C TRP A 79 18.21 10.79 5.22
N GLY A 80 19.22 10.14 4.63
CA GLY A 80 19.54 8.74 4.89
C GLY A 80 18.54 7.81 4.20
N ASP A 81 17.60 7.29 4.98
CA ASP A 81 16.53 6.41 4.49
C ASP A 81 15.33 7.17 3.92
N TYR A 82 15.32 8.49 4.13
CA TYR A 82 14.22 9.39 3.77
C TYR A 82 14.65 10.35 2.66
N THR A 83 13.67 10.86 1.91
CA THR A 83 13.88 11.89 0.88
C THR A 83 13.15 13.15 1.32
N GLU A 84 13.90 14.25 1.44
CA GLU A 84 13.39 15.59 1.80
C GLU A 84 12.50 15.63 3.04
N THR A 85 12.75 14.72 3.98
CA THR A 85 12.09 14.68 5.27
C THR A 85 12.88 13.78 6.24
N ASN A 86 12.25 13.45 7.36
CA ASN A 86 12.78 12.62 8.45
C ASN A 86 11.80 11.48 8.81
N ALA A 87 12.15 10.70 9.82
CA ALA A 87 11.36 9.56 10.27
C ALA A 87 9.95 9.95 10.73
N TRP A 88 9.78 11.16 11.28
CA TRP A 88 8.51 11.66 11.79
C TRP A 88 7.43 11.78 10.72
N ASN A 89 7.75 12.35 9.56
CA ASN A 89 6.76 12.49 8.48
C ASN A 89 6.48 11.13 7.81
N MET A 90 7.49 10.26 7.73
CA MET A 90 7.32 8.91 7.18
C MET A 90 6.58 7.97 8.13
N ALA A 91 6.45 8.29 9.42
CA ALA A 91 5.79 7.47 10.45
C ALA A 91 4.34 7.09 10.13
N PHE A 92 3.71 7.78 9.17
CA PHE A 92 2.31 7.58 8.79
C PHE A 92 2.13 7.23 7.29
N HIS A 93 3.19 6.80 6.61
CA HIS A 93 3.23 6.58 5.15
C HIS A 93 2.64 5.23 4.69
N ALA A 94 1.42 4.93 5.13
CA ALA A 94 0.62 3.78 4.69
C ALA A 94 -0.89 4.12 4.66
N PRO A 95 -1.32 5.17 3.94
CA PRO A 95 -2.70 5.65 3.98
C PRO A 95 -3.71 4.65 3.42
N HIS A 96 -3.29 3.71 2.57
CA HIS A 96 -4.11 2.62 2.04
C HIS A 96 -4.49 1.57 3.09
N ASP A 97 -3.73 1.48 4.19
CA ASP A 97 -3.94 0.50 5.27
C ASP A 97 -3.83 1.15 6.66
N GLY A 98 -4.64 2.19 6.90
CA GLY A 98 -4.59 2.96 8.14
C GLY A 98 -4.84 2.17 9.43
N GLN A 99 -5.66 1.11 9.40
CA GLN A 99 -5.82 0.22 10.56
C GLN A 99 -4.59 -0.67 10.78
N GLY A 100 -3.98 -1.17 9.70
CA GLY A 100 -2.73 -1.94 9.79
C GLY A 100 -1.59 -1.09 10.35
N LEU A 101 -1.48 0.17 9.90
CA LEU A 101 -0.57 1.17 10.47
C LEU A 101 -0.89 1.41 11.96
N ALA A 102 -2.16 1.56 12.33
CA ALA A 102 -2.53 1.77 13.71
C ALA A 102 -2.06 0.60 14.59
N ASN A 103 -2.16 -0.62 14.10
CA ASN A 103 -1.71 -1.81 14.83
C ASN A 103 -0.19 -1.88 15.05
N LEU A 104 0.63 -1.27 14.18
CA LEU A 104 2.07 -1.10 14.44
C LEU A 104 2.34 -0.26 15.71
N TYR A 105 1.43 0.66 16.04
CA TYR A 105 1.49 1.49 17.23
C TYR A 105 0.65 0.97 18.41
N GLY A 106 0.12 -0.26 18.32
CA GLY A 106 -0.72 -0.86 19.36
C GLY A 106 -2.21 -0.51 19.24
N GLY A 107 -2.69 -0.27 18.02
CA GLY A 107 -4.09 0.02 17.69
C GLY A 107 -4.37 1.51 17.52
N ARG A 108 -5.64 1.87 17.30
CA ARG A 108 -6.11 3.23 17.01
C ARG A 108 -5.72 4.24 18.09
N ALA A 109 -5.79 3.83 19.36
CA ALA A 109 -5.35 4.68 20.47
C ALA A 109 -3.83 4.93 20.43
N GLY A 110 -3.05 3.96 19.95
CA GLY A 110 -1.62 4.10 19.71
C GLY A 110 -1.31 5.08 18.58
N LEU A 111 -2.00 4.94 17.45
CA LEU A 111 -1.91 5.89 16.33
C LEU A 111 -2.24 7.32 16.77
N ALA A 112 -3.33 7.51 17.53
CA ALA A 112 -3.71 8.81 18.07
C ALA A 112 -2.58 9.44 18.91
N ARG A 113 -1.97 8.66 19.82
CA ARG A 113 -0.85 9.15 20.63
C ARG A 113 0.37 9.50 19.79
N LYS A 114 0.68 8.71 18.75
CA LYS A 114 1.81 9.00 17.87
C LYS A 114 1.59 10.27 17.05
N LEU A 115 0.37 10.51 16.57
CA LEU A 115 0.00 11.76 15.91
C LEU A 115 0.06 12.95 16.88
N ASP A 116 -0.45 12.81 18.11
CA ASP A 116 -0.35 13.86 19.13
C ASP A 116 1.11 14.21 19.44
N GLU A 117 1.97 13.19 19.57
CA GLU A 117 3.42 13.34 19.76
C GLU A 117 4.05 14.09 18.57
N PHE A 118 3.71 13.71 17.34
CA PHE A 118 4.18 14.34 16.11
C PHE A 118 3.82 15.84 16.03
N PHE A 119 2.56 16.20 16.29
CA PHE A 119 2.12 17.60 16.27
C PHE A 119 2.62 18.42 17.47
N SER A 120 3.07 17.79 18.56
CA SER A 120 3.57 18.47 19.76
C SER A 120 5.10 18.57 19.82
N THR A 121 5.82 17.68 19.14
CA THR A 121 7.29 17.66 19.10
C THR A 121 7.79 18.77 18.18
N PRO A 122 8.53 19.78 18.66
CA PRO A 122 8.98 20.87 17.80
C PRO A 122 10.01 20.42 16.76
N GLU A 123 9.81 20.81 15.49
CA GLU A 123 10.88 20.77 14.49
C GLU A 123 11.85 21.92 14.77
N LEU A 124 13.10 21.58 15.09
CA LEU A 124 14.15 22.54 15.47
C LEU A 124 15.27 22.61 14.43
N ASN A 125 15.24 21.75 13.43
CA ASN A 125 16.31 21.62 12.48
C ASN A 125 16.38 22.86 11.56
N THR A 126 17.55 23.50 11.52
CA THR A 126 17.82 24.67 10.69
C THR A 126 18.76 24.33 9.55
N GLY A 127 18.67 23.12 9.02
CA GLY A 127 19.61 22.58 8.05
C GLY A 127 19.75 23.40 6.76
N THR A 128 20.52 22.85 5.82
CA THR A 128 21.05 23.61 4.68
C THR A 128 20.05 23.81 3.55
N ILE A 129 19.14 22.85 3.35
CA ILE A 129 18.07 22.94 2.33
C ILE A 129 16.92 23.82 2.83
N HIS A 130 16.03 24.27 1.92
CA HIS A 130 14.98 25.23 2.28
C HIS A 130 13.81 24.57 3.02
N GLU A 131 13.48 23.34 2.66
CA GLU A 131 12.42 22.49 3.22
C GLU A 131 12.58 22.31 4.73
N MET A 132 13.83 22.19 5.22
CA MET A 132 14.11 22.10 6.66
C MET A 132 13.76 23.38 7.41
N ARG A 133 14.05 24.55 6.81
CA ARG A 133 13.74 25.85 7.40
C ARG A 133 12.24 26.12 7.35
N GLU A 134 11.62 25.80 6.23
CA GLU A 134 10.18 25.94 6.03
C GLU A 134 9.38 25.07 7.00
N ALA A 135 9.73 23.79 7.13
CA ALA A 135 9.10 22.85 8.07
C ALA A 135 9.18 23.34 9.52
N LYS A 136 10.35 23.86 9.95
CA LYS A 136 10.50 24.50 11.26
C LYS A 136 9.59 25.73 11.40
N ASP A 137 9.57 26.60 10.39
CA ASP A 137 8.82 27.85 10.43
C ASP A 137 7.29 27.66 10.36
N MET A 138 6.82 26.45 10.00
CA MET A 138 5.41 26.05 10.14
C MET A 138 4.93 26.07 11.58
N ARG A 139 5.81 25.79 12.57
CA ARG A 139 5.45 25.77 14.00
C ARG A 139 4.23 24.89 14.32
N MET A 140 4.11 23.73 13.66
CA MET A 140 3.06 22.72 13.86
C MET A 140 3.63 21.40 14.39
N GLY A 141 4.66 21.48 15.23
CA GLY A 141 5.44 20.32 15.63
C GLY A 141 6.33 19.82 14.49
N MET A 142 6.35 18.50 14.26
CA MET A 142 7.06 17.85 13.16
C MET A 142 6.29 17.87 11.83
N TYR A 143 5.09 18.47 11.83
CA TYR A 143 4.27 18.61 10.63
C TYR A 143 4.84 19.64 9.64
N GLY A 144 5.63 19.13 8.69
CA GLY A 144 6.23 19.92 7.61
C GLY A 144 5.29 20.09 6.43
N HIS A 145 4.18 20.81 6.59
CA HIS A 145 3.21 21.12 5.52
C HIS A 145 3.82 21.81 4.29
N SER A 146 5.05 22.31 4.41
CA SER A 146 5.82 22.85 3.30
C SER A 146 6.26 21.79 2.28
N ASN A 147 6.09 20.49 2.57
CA ASN A 147 6.52 19.40 1.69
C ASN A 147 5.52 18.23 1.61
N GLN A 148 5.45 17.54 0.46
CA GLN A 148 4.40 16.55 0.15
C GLN A 148 4.30 15.34 1.09
N PRO A 149 5.39 14.77 1.62
CA PRO A 149 5.29 13.59 2.50
C PRO A 149 4.40 13.81 3.72
N SER A 150 4.11 15.07 4.06
CA SER A 150 3.27 15.44 5.19
C SER A 150 1.78 15.53 4.86
N HIS A 151 1.39 15.75 3.60
CA HIS A 151 0.08 16.29 3.25
C HIS A 151 -1.12 15.42 3.66
N HIS A 152 -0.94 14.11 3.72
CA HIS A 152 -1.99 13.17 4.15
C HIS A 152 -2.06 12.99 5.68
N ILE A 153 -1.00 13.33 6.43
CA ILE A 153 -0.83 12.92 7.84
C ILE A 153 -1.98 13.40 8.73
N ILE A 154 -2.51 14.61 8.51
CA ILE A 154 -3.63 15.13 9.30
C ILE A 154 -4.85 14.19 9.22
N TYR A 155 -5.12 13.65 8.04
CA TYR A 155 -6.25 12.77 7.80
C TYR A 155 -6.07 11.38 8.43
N MET A 156 -4.88 11.03 8.93
CA MET A 156 -4.66 9.77 9.63
C MET A 156 -5.34 9.72 11.02
N TYR A 157 -5.72 10.87 11.59
CA TYR A 157 -6.60 10.91 12.76
C TYR A 157 -7.98 10.28 12.50
N LEU A 158 -8.42 10.21 11.24
CA LEU A 158 -9.68 9.55 10.88
C LEU A 158 -9.60 8.05 11.19
N TYR A 159 -8.49 7.38 10.85
CA TYR A 159 -8.27 5.99 11.23
C TYR A 159 -8.15 5.79 12.74
N ALA A 160 -7.66 6.80 13.47
CA ALA A 160 -7.61 6.77 14.93
C ALA A 160 -8.99 6.96 15.61
N GLY A 161 -10.06 7.19 14.85
CA GLY A 161 -11.40 7.48 15.38
C GLY A 161 -11.50 8.84 16.06
N GLN A 162 -10.62 9.79 15.71
CA GLN A 162 -10.56 11.14 16.31
C GLN A 162 -10.70 12.24 15.25
N PRO A 163 -11.79 12.26 14.46
CA PRO A 163 -11.95 13.19 13.34
C PRO A 163 -11.88 14.67 13.75
N TRP A 164 -12.31 15.01 14.98
CA TRP A 164 -12.22 16.39 15.48
C TRP A 164 -10.77 16.91 15.55
N LYS A 165 -9.76 16.04 15.72
CA LYS A 165 -8.35 16.44 15.64
C LYS A 165 -7.89 16.69 14.21
N ALA A 166 -8.36 15.91 13.25
CA ALA A 166 -8.13 16.21 11.83
C ALA A 166 -8.74 17.58 11.47
N GLN A 167 -9.97 17.84 11.92
CA GLN A 167 -10.69 19.09 11.68
C GLN A 167 -9.94 20.30 12.27
N ASP A 168 -9.42 20.19 13.51
CA ASP A 168 -8.55 21.21 14.11
C ASP A 168 -7.36 21.55 13.21
N LYS A 169 -6.59 20.53 12.83
CA LYS A 169 -5.33 20.71 12.09
C LYS A 169 -5.53 21.17 10.66
N VAL A 170 -6.51 20.62 9.93
CA VAL A 170 -6.83 21.11 8.57
C VAL A 170 -7.23 22.58 8.62
N ARG A 171 -8.02 23.00 9.62
CA ARG A 171 -8.45 24.39 9.77
C ARG A 171 -7.31 25.31 10.16
N GLU A 172 -6.41 24.86 11.03
CA GLU A 172 -5.19 25.62 11.36
C GLU A 172 -4.33 25.86 10.10
N VAL A 173 -4.11 24.83 9.29
CA VAL A 173 -3.33 24.93 8.04
C VAL A 173 -3.96 25.92 7.06
N LEU A 174 -5.25 25.73 6.74
CA LEU A 174 -5.96 26.57 5.77
C LEU A 174 -6.01 28.05 6.19
N GLU A 175 -6.06 28.33 7.49
CA GLU A 175 -6.13 29.69 8.02
C GLU A 175 -4.76 30.37 8.15
N ARG A 176 -3.68 29.61 8.31
CA ARG A 176 -2.37 30.14 8.68
C ARG A 176 -1.29 30.01 7.62
N LEU A 177 -1.32 28.95 6.80
CA LEU A 177 -0.19 28.59 5.94
C LEU A 177 -0.33 29.07 4.48
N TYR A 178 -1.53 29.45 4.06
CA TYR A 178 -1.82 29.97 2.72
C TYR A 178 -2.11 31.48 2.72
N ILE A 179 -1.43 32.22 3.60
CA ILE A 179 -1.54 33.67 3.73
C ILE A 179 -0.32 34.34 3.09
N GLY A 180 -0.42 35.63 2.75
CA GLY A 180 0.75 36.39 2.24
C GLY A 180 0.90 36.43 0.72
N SER A 181 -0.12 36.02 -0.03
CA SER A 181 -0.18 36.18 -1.50
C SER A 181 0.04 37.64 -1.93
N GLU A 182 -0.47 38.61 -1.16
CA GLU A 182 -0.28 40.06 -1.37
C GLU A 182 1.19 40.50 -1.36
N VAL A 183 2.08 39.71 -0.76
CA VAL A 183 3.53 39.99 -0.67
C VAL A 183 4.37 38.91 -1.37
N GLY A 184 3.75 38.06 -2.19
CA GLY A 184 4.44 37.01 -2.95
C GLY A 184 4.90 35.82 -2.10
N GLN A 185 4.33 35.61 -0.91
CA GLN A 185 4.65 34.51 0.02
C GLN A 185 3.42 33.65 0.32
N GLY A 186 2.57 33.41 -0.69
CA GLY A 186 1.27 32.75 -0.51
C GLY A 186 1.31 31.24 -0.24
N TYR A 187 2.50 30.63 -0.23
CA TYR A 187 2.70 29.21 0.03
C TYR A 187 3.71 28.99 1.17
N PRO A 188 3.54 27.92 1.96
CA PRO A 188 4.45 27.55 3.04
C PRO A 188 5.77 26.92 2.56
N GLY A 189 5.84 26.47 1.31
CA GLY A 189 6.99 25.84 0.65
C GLY A 189 6.80 25.87 -0.87
N ASP A 190 7.42 24.94 -1.58
CA ASP A 190 7.25 24.80 -3.02
C ASP A 190 5.81 24.41 -3.40
N GLU A 191 5.30 24.98 -4.49
CA GLU A 191 3.90 24.74 -4.93
C GLU A 191 3.73 23.38 -5.61
N ASP A 192 4.82 22.90 -6.23
CA ASP A 192 4.98 21.60 -6.87
C ASP A 192 3.85 21.20 -7.84
N ASN A 193 3.79 21.97 -8.93
CA ASN A 193 3.09 21.61 -10.15
C ASN A 193 1.58 21.39 -9.97
N GLY A 194 0.97 22.07 -9.01
CA GLY A 194 -0.45 21.95 -8.68
C GLY A 194 -0.76 21.06 -7.48
N GLU A 195 0.21 20.33 -6.91
CA GLU A 195 -0.04 19.43 -5.78
C GLU A 195 -0.50 20.21 -4.54
N MET A 196 0.25 21.23 -4.11
CA MET A 196 -0.06 21.97 -2.89
C MET A 196 -1.32 22.84 -3.08
N SER A 197 -1.53 23.37 -4.30
CA SER A 197 -2.77 24.05 -4.68
C SER A 197 -3.98 23.11 -4.63
N ALA A 198 -3.84 21.87 -5.12
CA ALA A 198 -4.89 20.87 -5.07
C ALA A 198 -5.21 20.47 -3.62
N TRP A 199 -4.19 20.33 -2.76
CA TRP A 199 -4.39 20.10 -1.33
C TRP A 199 -5.30 21.17 -0.71
N TYR A 200 -5.02 22.45 -0.99
CA TYR A 200 -5.83 23.57 -0.51
C TYR A 200 -7.28 23.47 -1.00
N ILE A 201 -7.49 23.26 -2.30
CA ILE A 201 -8.83 23.18 -2.89
C ILE A 201 -9.63 22.03 -2.28
N PHE A 202 -9.06 20.83 -2.23
CA PHE A 202 -9.72 19.66 -1.64
C PHE A 202 -10.05 19.91 -0.16
N SER A 203 -9.05 20.28 0.63
CA SER A 203 -9.22 20.50 2.07
C SER A 203 -10.21 21.64 2.38
N ALA A 204 -10.24 22.71 1.57
CA ALA A 204 -11.20 23.80 1.69
C ALA A 204 -12.65 23.37 1.37
N LEU A 205 -12.84 22.39 0.48
CA LEU A 205 -14.13 21.72 0.25
C LEU A 205 -14.51 20.76 1.39
N GLY A 206 -13.58 20.45 2.30
CA GLY A 206 -13.75 19.46 3.36
C GLY A 206 -13.54 18.02 2.90
N LEU A 207 -12.87 17.81 1.76
CA LEU A 207 -12.61 16.50 1.17
C LEU A 207 -11.10 16.29 0.96
N TYR A 208 -10.60 15.06 0.92
CA TYR A 208 -9.21 14.78 0.57
C TYR A 208 -9.03 13.38 -0.03
N PRO A 209 -8.31 13.22 -1.16
CA PRO A 209 -8.08 11.91 -1.79
C PRO A 209 -7.00 11.11 -1.03
N LEU A 210 -7.30 10.67 0.19
CA LEU A 210 -6.35 10.04 1.12
C LEU A 210 -5.75 8.73 0.57
N ARG A 211 -6.59 7.88 -0.03
CA ARG A 211 -6.19 6.55 -0.52
C ARG A 211 -6.09 6.57 -2.04
N VAL A 212 -4.94 7.02 -2.54
CA VAL A 212 -4.65 7.09 -3.99
C VAL A 212 -4.88 5.71 -4.63
N GLY A 213 -5.57 5.68 -5.76
CA GLY A 213 -5.99 4.43 -6.44
C GLY A 213 -7.35 3.89 -6.00
N SER A 214 -7.96 4.43 -4.93
CA SER A 214 -9.34 4.11 -4.53
C SER A 214 -10.33 5.21 -4.96
N PRO A 215 -11.62 4.88 -5.19
CA PRO A 215 -12.64 5.86 -5.57
C PRO A 215 -13.25 6.55 -4.33
N GLU A 216 -12.43 6.99 -3.39
CA GLU A 216 -12.88 7.49 -2.08
C GLU A 216 -12.18 8.79 -1.68
N TYR A 217 -12.89 9.62 -0.92
CA TYR A 217 -12.39 10.85 -0.33
C TYR A 217 -12.58 10.80 1.18
N ALA A 218 -11.53 11.10 1.94
CA ALA A 218 -11.63 11.42 3.36
C ALA A 218 -12.41 12.74 3.56
N ILE A 219 -13.14 12.85 4.67
CA ILE A 219 -13.89 14.05 5.05
C ILE A 219 -13.16 14.78 6.18
N GLY A 220 -12.78 16.03 5.92
CA GLY A 220 -12.18 16.94 6.89
C GLY A 220 -13.21 17.93 7.45
N ALA A 221 -12.86 19.22 7.45
CA ALA A 221 -13.77 20.31 7.79
C ALA A 221 -13.76 21.37 6.66
N PRO A 222 -14.92 21.76 6.11
CA PRO A 222 -14.97 22.76 5.04
C PRO A 222 -14.54 24.15 5.53
N LEU A 223 -14.01 24.96 4.62
CA LEU A 223 -13.57 26.34 4.89
C LEU A 223 -14.67 27.38 4.62
N PHE A 224 -15.49 27.15 3.60
CA PHE A 224 -16.54 28.08 3.19
C PHE A 224 -17.90 27.72 3.77
N ARG A 225 -18.80 28.70 3.88
CA ARG A 225 -20.20 28.45 4.25
C ARG A 225 -20.99 27.76 3.14
N LYS A 226 -20.57 27.97 1.90
CA LYS A 226 -21.11 27.31 0.72
C LYS A 226 -20.03 27.23 -0.36
N ALA A 227 -19.89 26.07 -0.96
CA ALA A 227 -19.13 25.88 -2.20
C ALA A 227 -19.95 25.04 -3.18
N THR A 228 -19.85 25.33 -4.47
CA THR A 228 -20.49 24.54 -5.53
C THR A 228 -19.42 24.15 -6.54
N VAL A 229 -19.26 22.85 -6.76
CA VAL A 229 -18.42 22.29 -7.82
C VAL A 229 -19.32 21.89 -8.98
N HIS A 230 -19.06 22.45 -10.16
CA HIS A 230 -19.74 22.11 -11.41
C HIS A 230 -19.01 20.94 -12.07
N LEU A 231 -19.68 19.80 -12.18
CA LEU A 231 -19.11 18.58 -12.73
C LEU A 231 -19.24 18.56 -14.25
N GLU A 232 -18.33 17.88 -14.93
CA GLU A 232 -18.31 17.75 -16.39
C GLU A 232 -19.58 17.09 -16.95
N ASN A 233 -20.23 16.23 -16.16
CA ASN A 233 -21.50 15.58 -16.51
C ASN A 233 -22.73 16.50 -16.34
N GLY A 234 -22.53 17.79 -16.07
CA GLY A 234 -23.58 18.80 -15.87
C GLY A 234 -24.24 18.79 -14.50
N LYS A 235 -23.90 17.83 -13.62
CA LYS A 235 -24.38 17.78 -12.24
C LYS A 235 -23.55 18.69 -11.33
N GLN A 236 -23.97 18.84 -10.08
CA GLN A 236 -23.31 19.69 -9.09
C GLN A 236 -23.05 18.93 -7.79
N LEU A 237 -21.87 19.15 -7.22
CA LEU A 237 -21.59 18.88 -5.81
C LEU A 237 -21.71 20.20 -5.05
N VAL A 238 -22.57 20.24 -4.05
CA VAL A 238 -22.80 21.41 -3.19
C VAL A 238 -22.35 21.08 -1.79
N ILE A 239 -21.38 21.84 -1.28
CA ILE A 239 -20.95 21.82 0.13
C ILE A 239 -21.69 22.94 0.84
N LEU A 240 -22.49 22.62 1.86
CA LEU A 240 -23.26 23.57 2.66
C LEU A 240 -22.81 23.48 4.12
N ALA A 241 -22.31 24.58 4.68
CA ALA A 241 -21.89 24.71 6.06
C ALA A 241 -22.29 26.09 6.61
N PRO A 242 -23.59 26.41 6.72
CA PRO A 242 -24.05 27.79 6.95
C PRO A 242 -23.50 28.42 8.24
N ASN A 243 -23.27 27.60 9.27
CA ASN A 243 -22.74 28.01 10.56
C ASN A 243 -21.20 28.07 10.60
N ASN A 244 -20.50 27.79 9.50
CA ASN A 244 -19.04 27.80 9.45
C ASN A 244 -18.47 29.21 9.77
N SER A 245 -17.50 29.26 10.68
CA SER A 245 -16.75 30.44 11.09
C SER A 245 -15.37 30.04 11.62
N LYS A 246 -14.57 31.01 12.08
CA LYS A 246 -13.30 30.72 12.77
C LYS A 246 -13.52 29.94 14.07
N GLU A 247 -14.60 30.26 14.77
CA GLU A 247 -15.02 29.59 15.99
C GLU A 247 -15.67 28.23 15.67
N ASN A 248 -16.64 28.21 14.75
CA ASN A 248 -17.39 27.00 14.39
C ASN A 248 -16.63 26.17 13.34
N ARG A 249 -15.66 25.41 13.80
CA ARG A 249 -14.74 24.64 12.94
C ARG A 249 -14.87 23.12 13.04
N TYR A 250 -15.66 22.62 13.99
CA TYR A 250 -15.87 21.18 14.18
C TYR A 250 -17.19 20.72 13.59
N VAL A 251 -17.18 19.59 12.88
CA VAL A 251 -18.38 18.97 12.33
C VAL A 251 -19.19 18.35 13.49
N GLN A 252 -20.47 18.72 13.58
CA GLN A 252 -21.43 18.22 14.57
C GLN A 252 -22.31 17.12 13.99
N SER A 253 -22.63 17.23 12.70
CA SER A 253 -23.30 16.20 11.90
C SER A 253 -23.10 16.49 10.42
N LEU A 254 -23.26 15.47 9.60
CA LEU A 254 -23.26 15.58 8.14
C LEU A 254 -24.51 14.92 7.58
N LYS A 255 -25.08 15.51 6.53
CA LYS A 255 -26.07 14.86 5.68
C LYS A 255 -25.58 14.78 4.24
N LEU A 256 -25.83 13.64 3.61
CA LEU A 256 -25.70 13.46 2.17
C LEU A 256 -27.12 13.45 1.57
N ASN A 257 -27.44 14.47 0.77
CA ASN A 257 -28.74 14.61 0.12
C ASN A 257 -29.92 14.56 1.12
N GLY A 258 -29.77 15.24 2.27
CA GLY A 258 -30.78 15.28 3.35
C GLY A 258 -30.82 14.05 4.27
N VAL A 259 -30.05 12.99 3.97
CA VAL A 259 -29.96 11.78 4.79
C VAL A 259 -28.75 11.85 5.73
N PRO A 260 -28.89 11.52 7.03
CA PRO A 260 -27.76 11.48 7.96
C PRO A 260 -26.60 10.62 7.44
N TYR A 261 -25.38 11.11 7.62
CA TYR A 261 -24.16 10.48 7.14
C TYR A 261 -23.09 10.52 8.22
N GLU A 262 -22.74 9.34 8.74
CA GLU A 262 -21.88 9.21 9.92
C GLU A 262 -20.44 8.81 9.57
N LYS A 263 -20.13 8.54 8.29
CA LYS A 263 -18.78 8.13 7.86
C LYS A 263 -17.88 9.34 7.65
N THR A 264 -16.59 9.19 7.97
CA THR A 264 -15.56 10.21 7.74
C THR A 264 -14.90 10.10 6.37
N TRP A 265 -15.57 9.45 5.43
CA TRP A 265 -15.14 9.25 4.05
C TRP A 265 -16.37 9.12 3.16
N ILE A 266 -16.23 9.35 1.86
CA ILE A 266 -17.30 9.25 0.88
C ILE A 266 -16.79 8.71 -0.45
N ARG A 267 -17.61 7.94 -1.17
CA ARG A 267 -17.24 7.40 -2.48
C ARG A 267 -17.42 8.43 -3.57
N HIS A 268 -16.58 8.36 -4.59
CA HIS A 268 -16.66 9.17 -5.78
C HIS A 268 -18.03 9.05 -6.45
N GLU A 269 -18.62 7.85 -6.51
CA GLU A 269 -19.96 7.62 -7.07
C GLU A 269 -21.08 8.39 -6.34
N ASP A 270 -20.94 8.59 -5.03
CA ASP A 270 -21.90 9.32 -4.21
C ASP A 270 -21.84 10.82 -4.52
N LEU A 271 -20.69 11.33 -4.98
CA LEU A 271 -20.47 12.74 -5.34
C LEU A 271 -20.87 13.04 -6.80
N ILE A 272 -20.43 12.22 -7.75
CA ILE A 272 -20.60 12.52 -9.19
C ILE A 272 -22.05 12.40 -9.66
N ASN A 273 -22.91 11.80 -8.85
CA ASN A 273 -24.33 11.67 -9.15
C ASN A 273 -25.16 12.93 -8.83
N GLY A 274 -24.49 14.01 -8.44
CA GLY A 274 -25.13 15.21 -7.92
C GLY A 274 -25.36 15.03 -6.42
N ALA A 275 -24.73 15.87 -5.62
CA ALA A 275 -24.71 15.69 -4.18
C ALA A 275 -24.80 17.01 -3.44
N VAL A 276 -25.49 17.00 -2.31
CA VAL A 276 -25.44 18.07 -1.30
C VAL A 276 -24.86 17.47 -0.03
N LEU A 277 -23.70 17.96 0.38
CA LEU A 277 -23.08 17.67 1.67
C LEU A 277 -23.42 18.81 2.63
N GLU A 278 -24.32 18.55 3.58
CA GLU A 278 -24.78 19.53 4.57
C GLU A 278 -24.09 19.28 5.90
N PHE A 279 -23.10 20.11 6.21
CA PHE A 279 -22.35 20.12 7.45
C PHE A 279 -23.01 21.04 8.48
N GLU A 280 -23.36 20.49 9.63
CA GLU A 280 -23.62 21.30 10.83
C GLU A 280 -22.28 21.55 11.52
N MET A 281 -21.90 22.82 11.68
CA MET A 281 -20.62 23.21 12.27
C MET A 281 -20.82 23.78 13.68
N GLY A 282 -19.91 23.46 14.60
CA GLY A 282 -19.94 23.91 15.98
C GLY A 282 -18.57 24.28 16.54
N PRO A 283 -18.53 24.96 17.69
CA PRO A 283 -17.30 25.51 18.27
C PRO A 283 -16.48 24.49 19.05
N GLU A 284 -17.06 23.35 19.40
CA GLU A 284 -16.42 22.28 20.19
C GLU A 284 -16.43 20.95 19.43
N PRO A 285 -15.47 20.05 19.69
CA PRO A 285 -15.49 18.67 19.20
C PRO A 285 -16.84 17.98 19.45
N SER A 286 -17.23 17.08 18.55
CA SER A 286 -18.43 16.25 18.66
C SER A 286 -18.10 14.75 18.52
N ASP A 287 -19.10 13.90 18.77
CA ASP A 287 -18.99 12.46 18.59
C ASP A 287 -19.22 11.99 17.13
N TRP A 288 -19.41 12.92 16.18
CA TRP A 288 -19.60 12.58 14.76
C TRP A 288 -18.36 11.89 14.20
N GLY A 289 -18.56 10.76 13.51
CA GLY A 289 -17.48 10.06 12.81
C GLY A 289 -16.50 9.28 13.70
N THR A 290 -16.86 9.03 14.97
CA THR A 290 -15.96 8.39 15.95
C THR A 290 -16.12 6.87 16.04
N GLY A 291 -17.22 6.35 15.49
CA GLY A 291 -17.55 4.93 15.48
C GLY A 291 -16.65 4.11 14.55
N ILE A 292 -16.55 2.81 14.82
CA ILE A 292 -15.76 1.88 13.98
C ILE A 292 -16.26 1.84 12.53
N ASP A 293 -17.57 1.87 12.32
CA ASP A 293 -18.20 1.87 11.00
C ASP A 293 -18.06 3.21 10.24
N ALA A 294 -17.55 4.23 10.93
CA ALA A 294 -17.33 5.56 10.36
C ALA A 294 -15.93 5.73 9.76
N LEU A 295 -14.98 4.88 10.15
CA LEU A 295 -13.58 4.98 9.75
C LEU A 295 -13.43 4.82 8.23
N PRO A 296 -12.40 5.45 7.61
CA PRO A 296 -12.08 5.18 6.22
C PRO A 296 -11.73 3.69 6.00
N PRO A 297 -11.99 3.12 4.82
CA PRO A 297 -11.65 1.74 4.55
C PRO A 297 -10.13 1.52 4.60
N SER A 298 -9.73 0.32 4.98
CA SER A 298 -8.32 -0.09 5.15
C SER A 298 -8.17 -1.51 4.61
N ILE A 299 -6.96 -1.93 4.22
CA ILE A 299 -6.74 -3.34 3.81
C ILE A 299 -7.03 -4.26 5.00
N MET A 300 -6.42 -3.95 6.15
CA MET A 300 -6.76 -4.58 7.42
C MET A 300 -8.12 -4.07 7.92
N PRO A 301 -9.10 -4.95 8.21
CA PRO A 301 -10.40 -4.53 8.73
C PRO A 301 -10.30 -3.82 10.08
N ALA A 302 -11.14 -2.81 10.30
CA ALA A 302 -11.17 -1.99 11.51
C ALA A 302 -11.44 -2.81 12.79
N GLU A 303 -12.13 -3.94 12.67
CA GLU A 303 -12.48 -4.84 13.77
C GLU A 303 -11.25 -5.55 14.36
N LEU A 304 -10.12 -5.55 13.64
CA LEU A 304 -8.85 -6.11 14.09
C LEU A 304 -7.97 -5.09 14.81
N ASP A 305 -8.58 -4.07 15.43
CA ASP A 305 -7.88 -3.07 16.21
C ASP A 305 -7.07 -3.69 17.36
N GLY A 306 -5.76 -3.44 17.37
CA GLY A 306 -4.84 -4.00 18.35
C GLY A 306 -4.52 -5.49 18.17
N ALA A 307 -4.95 -6.12 17.07
CA ALA A 307 -4.68 -7.53 16.80
C ALA A 307 -3.21 -7.83 16.40
N GLY A 308 -2.38 -6.79 16.26
CA GLY A 308 -1.00 -6.89 15.78
C GLY A 308 -0.88 -6.47 14.31
N PRO A 309 0.36 -6.38 13.80
CA PRO A 309 0.63 -5.88 12.47
C PRO A 309 0.07 -6.82 11.39
N PRO A 310 -0.28 -6.29 10.20
CA PRO A 310 -0.58 -7.09 9.02
C PRO A 310 0.45 -8.19 8.77
N GLN A 311 -0.01 -9.33 8.28
CA GLN A 311 0.81 -10.48 7.88
C GLN A 311 0.66 -10.66 6.36
N PRO A 312 1.36 -9.86 5.54
CA PRO A 312 1.36 -10.07 4.09
C PRO A 312 1.99 -11.43 3.76
N LEU A 313 1.56 -12.01 2.64
CA LEU A 313 2.18 -13.21 2.09
C LEU A 313 3.70 -13.01 1.95
N GLY A 314 4.47 -13.96 2.47
CA GLY A 314 5.91 -14.02 2.30
C GLY A 314 6.30 -15.14 1.36
N ASP A 315 7.44 -15.00 0.68
CA ASP A 315 8.03 -16.16 0.05
C ASP A 315 8.51 -17.11 1.16
N LEU A 316 7.89 -18.27 1.22
CA LEU A 316 8.16 -19.29 2.22
C LEU A 316 9.50 -19.97 1.97
N THR A 317 10.08 -19.83 0.77
CA THR A 317 11.37 -20.44 0.40
C THR A 317 12.58 -19.57 0.73
N ASP A 318 12.35 -18.28 0.98
CA ASP A 318 13.38 -17.27 1.17
C ASP A 318 14.41 -17.65 2.25
N GLY A 319 15.68 -17.69 1.85
CA GLY A 319 16.82 -18.02 2.72
C GLY A 319 16.85 -19.46 3.27
N LEU A 320 15.88 -20.32 2.95
CA LEU A 320 15.80 -21.67 3.53
C LEU A 320 16.89 -22.59 2.99
N ILE A 321 17.24 -22.49 1.70
CA ILE A 321 18.33 -23.29 1.12
C ILE A 321 19.67 -22.93 1.79
N ALA A 322 19.97 -21.63 1.91
CA ALA A 322 21.21 -21.16 2.52
C ALA A 322 21.35 -21.55 4.00
N THR A 323 20.23 -21.70 4.71
CA THR A 323 20.21 -22.11 6.13
C THR A 323 20.06 -23.63 6.33
N GLY A 324 20.01 -24.42 5.25
CA GLY A 324 19.81 -25.88 5.32
C GLY A 324 18.42 -26.31 5.81
N ARG A 325 17.46 -25.39 5.81
CA ARG A 325 16.06 -25.59 6.25
C ARG A 325 15.10 -25.84 5.09
N GLY A 326 15.62 -25.80 3.87
CA GLY A 326 14.93 -26.20 2.66
C GLY A 326 15.88 -26.87 1.68
N THR A 327 15.34 -27.65 0.75
CA THR A 327 16.11 -28.27 -0.33
C THR A 327 15.31 -28.23 -1.62
N ALA A 328 15.94 -27.76 -2.70
CA ALA A 328 15.37 -27.77 -4.04
C ALA A 328 16.04 -28.85 -4.90
N THR A 329 15.25 -29.52 -5.74
CA THR A 329 15.72 -30.53 -6.70
C THR A 329 14.88 -30.46 -7.97
N ASP A 330 15.41 -30.95 -9.09
CA ASP A 330 14.67 -31.06 -10.34
C ASP A 330 14.90 -32.41 -11.04
N SER A 331 14.08 -32.69 -12.05
CA SER A 331 14.07 -33.96 -12.77
C SER A 331 15.15 -34.12 -13.84
N ALA A 332 15.89 -33.07 -14.18
CA ALA A 332 16.76 -32.98 -15.35
C ALA A 332 18.18 -32.48 -15.03
N GLY A 333 18.53 -32.30 -13.76
CA GLY A 333 19.88 -32.00 -13.28
C GLY A 333 20.31 -30.54 -13.45
N GLY A 334 19.37 -29.60 -13.41
CA GLY A 334 19.66 -28.17 -13.43
C GLY A 334 20.14 -27.62 -12.08
N ASP A 335 20.61 -26.37 -12.08
CA ASP A 335 21.02 -25.68 -10.86
C ASP A 335 19.81 -24.98 -10.21
N THR A 336 19.10 -25.71 -9.35
CA THR A 336 17.87 -25.21 -8.71
C THR A 336 18.09 -24.08 -7.72
N GLN A 337 19.34 -23.77 -7.31
CA GLN A 337 19.60 -22.61 -6.44
C GLN A 337 19.24 -21.30 -7.15
N LEU A 338 19.35 -21.27 -8.48
CA LEU A 338 19.04 -20.12 -9.32
C LEU A 338 17.54 -19.83 -9.45
N LEU A 339 16.65 -20.58 -8.78
CA LEU A 339 15.20 -20.33 -8.76
C LEU A 339 14.72 -19.64 -7.48
N PHE A 340 15.62 -19.53 -6.50
CA PHE A 340 15.34 -19.09 -5.14
C PHE A 340 16.46 -18.15 -4.64
N ASP A 341 17.15 -17.47 -5.56
CA ASP A 341 18.26 -16.58 -5.24
C ASP A 341 17.82 -15.11 -5.11
N ASN A 342 16.51 -14.84 -5.24
CA ASN A 342 15.88 -13.53 -5.19
C ASN A 342 16.42 -12.57 -6.26
N THR A 343 16.85 -13.07 -7.42
CA THR A 343 17.19 -12.24 -8.57
C THR A 343 16.58 -12.72 -9.89
N SER A 344 16.16 -11.77 -10.72
CA SER A 344 15.74 -12.07 -12.08
C SER A 344 16.91 -12.10 -13.08
N ASP A 345 18.13 -11.81 -12.64
CA ASP A 345 19.31 -11.72 -13.51
C ASP A 345 19.97 -13.09 -13.79
N THR A 346 19.57 -14.12 -13.06
CA THR A 346 19.98 -15.52 -13.27
C THR A 346 18.83 -16.32 -13.88
N ARG A 347 19.10 -17.57 -14.27
CA ARG A 347 18.06 -18.51 -14.69
C ARG A 347 18.48 -19.95 -14.50
N TRP A 348 17.54 -20.75 -14.03
CA TRP A 348 17.59 -22.20 -14.17
C TRP A 348 17.20 -22.59 -15.59
N THR A 349 17.90 -23.56 -16.17
CA THR A 349 17.62 -24.08 -17.52
C THR A 349 17.98 -25.56 -17.60
N VAL A 350 17.07 -26.36 -18.17
CA VAL A 350 17.28 -27.80 -18.35
C VAL A 350 16.87 -28.27 -19.74
N SER A 351 17.57 -29.28 -20.28
CA SER A 351 17.26 -29.92 -21.57
C SER A 351 16.10 -30.91 -21.46
N SER A 352 14.93 -30.39 -21.10
CA SER A 352 13.67 -31.11 -21.03
C SER A 352 12.52 -30.15 -21.34
N THR A 353 11.48 -30.64 -22.00
CA THR A 353 10.25 -29.88 -22.32
C THR A 353 9.17 -30.02 -21.25
N ASN A 354 9.34 -30.96 -20.32
CA ASN A 354 8.40 -31.29 -19.26
C ASN A 354 9.09 -31.66 -17.93
N PRO A 355 10.03 -30.83 -17.43
CA PRO A 355 10.70 -31.11 -16.17
C PRO A 355 9.76 -30.87 -14.97
N TRP A 356 10.14 -31.39 -13.81
CA TRP A 356 9.58 -30.93 -12.54
C TRP A 356 10.65 -30.27 -11.67
N ILE A 357 10.24 -29.28 -10.90
CA ILE A 357 11.00 -28.64 -9.82
C ILE A 357 10.31 -28.98 -8.51
N GLN A 358 11.07 -29.37 -7.49
CA GLN A 358 10.54 -29.74 -6.17
C GLN A 358 11.27 -28.98 -5.07
N PHE A 359 10.50 -28.45 -4.13
CA PHE A 359 11.00 -27.86 -2.89
C PHE A 359 10.54 -28.70 -1.68
N GLU A 360 11.47 -29.00 -0.78
CA GLU A 360 11.21 -29.61 0.53
C GLU A 360 11.39 -28.57 1.64
N PHE A 361 10.38 -28.40 2.48
CA PHE A 361 10.48 -27.68 3.74
C PHE A 361 10.98 -28.62 4.85
N ALA A 362 12.26 -28.52 5.21
CA ALA A 362 12.87 -29.40 6.22
C ALA A 362 12.29 -29.13 7.62
N ASP A 363 11.87 -27.89 7.89
CA ASP A 363 11.29 -27.45 9.17
C ASP A 363 9.81 -27.84 9.35
N GLY A 364 9.22 -28.56 8.39
CA GLY A 364 7.86 -29.08 8.46
C GLY A 364 6.88 -28.44 7.45
N PRO A 365 5.64 -28.93 7.40
CA PRO A 365 4.66 -28.52 6.40
C PRO A 365 4.37 -27.01 6.41
N LYS A 366 4.20 -26.44 5.22
CA LYS A 366 3.80 -25.04 5.00
C LYS A 366 2.54 -24.99 4.16
N ARG A 367 1.70 -23.97 4.36
CA ARG A 367 0.53 -23.70 3.53
C ARG A 367 0.89 -22.69 2.45
N VAL A 368 0.97 -23.12 1.19
CA VAL A 368 1.19 -22.23 0.05
C VAL A 368 -0.16 -21.79 -0.48
N GLU A 369 -0.39 -20.48 -0.50
CA GLU A 369 -1.64 -19.86 -0.95
C GLU A 369 -1.56 -19.29 -2.36
N MET A 370 -0.38 -18.86 -2.78
CA MET A 370 -0.07 -18.39 -4.13
C MET A 370 1.33 -18.84 -4.52
N TYR A 371 1.64 -18.79 -5.79
CA TYR A 371 3.02 -18.91 -6.25
C TYR A 371 3.26 -17.90 -7.37
N THR A 372 4.51 -17.50 -7.54
CA THR A 372 4.93 -16.70 -8.69
C THR A 372 5.89 -17.49 -9.54
N LEU A 373 5.86 -17.23 -10.85
CA LEU A 373 6.86 -17.70 -11.79
C LEU A 373 7.44 -16.47 -12.48
N THR A 374 8.76 -16.36 -12.48
CA THR A 374 9.46 -15.29 -13.22
C THR A 374 10.14 -15.88 -14.44
N SER A 375 9.83 -15.31 -15.59
CA SER A 375 10.36 -15.78 -16.86
C SER A 375 11.88 -15.56 -16.98
N GLY A 376 12.61 -16.52 -17.57
CA GLY A 376 14.08 -16.52 -17.57
C GLY A 376 14.73 -15.35 -18.30
N VAL A 377 15.84 -14.82 -17.78
CA VAL A 377 16.63 -13.75 -18.43
C VAL A 377 17.12 -14.17 -19.83
N SER A 378 17.25 -13.21 -20.75
CA SER A 378 17.83 -13.41 -22.08
C SER A 378 18.48 -12.12 -22.60
N ALA A 379 19.51 -12.25 -23.44
CA ALA A 379 20.17 -11.10 -24.07
C ALA A 379 19.26 -10.33 -25.03
N SER A 380 18.24 -11.00 -25.58
CA SER A 380 17.21 -10.39 -26.42
C SER A 380 15.84 -11.00 -26.13
N ASP A 381 14.82 -10.16 -26.27
CA ASP A 381 13.41 -10.53 -26.08
C ASP A 381 12.79 -10.92 -27.44
N THR A 382 12.80 -12.22 -27.76
CA THR A 382 12.37 -12.79 -29.05
C THR A 382 11.41 -13.94 -28.83
N ALA A 383 10.67 -14.34 -29.87
CA ALA A 383 9.77 -15.50 -29.78
C ALA A 383 10.53 -16.80 -29.43
N GLU A 384 11.78 -16.93 -29.86
CA GLU A 384 12.66 -18.05 -29.53
C GLU A 384 13.11 -18.01 -28.08
N SER A 385 13.50 -16.84 -27.54
CA SER A 385 13.90 -16.77 -26.12
C SER A 385 12.74 -17.01 -25.17
N ARG A 386 11.51 -16.70 -25.59
CA ARG A 386 10.26 -17.01 -24.84
C ARG A 386 9.77 -18.44 -25.04
N SER A 387 10.22 -19.16 -26.07
CA SER A 387 9.72 -20.51 -26.33
C SER A 387 10.18 -21.54 -25.28
N ALA A 388 11.19 -21.18 -24.48
CA ALA A 388 11.67 -21.96 -23.34
C ALA A 388 10.86 -21.77 -22.05
N ASP A 389 9.94 -20.81 -21.99
CA ASP A 389 9.11 -20.61 -20.81
C ASP A 389 8.05 -21.72 -20.67
N PRO A 390 7.69 -22.10 -19.43
CA PRO A 390 6.57 -23.01 -19.18
C PRO A 390 5.27 -22.47 -19.76
N ARG A 391 4.47 -23.37 -20.34
CA ARG A 391 3.14 -23.09 -20.91
C ARG A 391 2.02 -23.75 -20.12
N SER A 392 2.25 -24.97 -19.66
CA SER A 392 1.27 -25.75 -18.91
C SER A 392 1.99 -26.47 -17.77
N TRP A 393 1.36 -26.53 -16.60
CA TRP A 393 1.95 -27.16 -15.42
C TRP A 393 0.90 -27.52 -14.36
N ARG A 394 1.32 -28.35 -13.42
CA ARG A 394 0.59 -28.66 -12.19
C ARG A 394 1.41 -28.27 -10.98
N LEU A 395 0.80 -27.61 -10.01
CA LEU A 395 1.37 -27.48 -8.68
C LEU A 395 0.86 -28.63 -7.82
N LEU A 396 1.77 -29.39 -7.24
CA LEU A 396 1.48 -30.58 -6.45
C LEU A 396 1.98 -30.40 -5.01
N GLY A 397 1.23 -30.93 -4.05
CA GLY A 397 1.62 -31.01 -2.64
C GLY A 397 1.78 -32.46 -2.19
N SER A 398 2.76 -32.72 -1.31
CA SER A 398 2.97 -34.03 -0.70
C SER A 398 3.48 -33.93 0.74
N HIS A 399 3.07 -34.88 1.58
CA HIS A 399 3.56 -35.00 2.95
C HIS A 399 4.83 -35.85 3.06
N ASP A 400 5.04 -36.78 2.12
CA ASP A 400 6.06 -37.82 2.18
C ASP A 400 7.03 -37.82 0.97
N GLY A 401 6.75 -36.99 -0.03
CA GLY A 401 7.52 -36.89 -1.28
C GLY A 401 7.18 -37.98 -2.31
N SER A 402 6.20 -38.85 -2.02
CA SER A 402 5.86 -40.01 -2.84
C SER A 402 4.40 -40.00 -3.31
N GLU A 403 3.47 -39.64 -2.43
CA GLU A 403 2.05 -39.46 -2.74
C GLU A 403 1.75 -37.98 -2.97
N TRP A 404 1.19 -37.65 -4.13
CA TRP A 404 1.02 -36.27 -4.59
C TRP A 404 -0.44 -35.91 -4.77
N THR A 405 -0.83 -34.74 -4.26
CA THR A 405 -2.14 -34.12 -4.46
C THR A 405 -2.00 -32.92 -5.40
N VAL A 406 -2.85 -32.82 -6.42
CA VAL A 406 -2.90 -31.64 -7.31
C VAL A 406 -3.54 -30.48 -6.55
N LEU A 407 -2.81 -29.37 -6.42
CA LEU A 407 -3.27 -28.16 -5.74
C LEU A 407 -3.75 -27.10 -6.72
N ASP A 408 -3.08 -26.99 -7.87
CA ASP A 408 -3.43 -26.10 -8.96
C ASP A 408 -2.99 -26.70 -10.31
N GLU A 409 -3.67 -26.32 -11.38
CA GLU A 409 -3.35 -26.71 -12.75
C GLU A 409 -3.53 -25.52 -13.68
N ARG A 410 -2.53 -25.28 -14.53
CA ARG A 410 -2.50 -24.19 -15.52
C ARG A 410 -2.22 -24.75 -16.91
N GLN A 411 -2.87 -24.17 -17.90
CA GLN A 411 -2.73 -24.59 -19.30
C GLN A 411 -2.73 -23.37 -20.21
N GLY A 412 -1.86 -23.39 -21.23
CA GLY A 412 -1.85 -22.35 -22.25
C GLY A 412 -1.39 -20.96 -21.76
N GLU A 413 -0.62 -20.92 -20.68
CA GLU A 413 -0.05 -19.70 -20.13
C GLU A 413 1.07 -19.16 -21.02
N THR A 414 1.28 -17.85 -20.98
CA THR A 414 2.36 -17.19 -21.73
C THR A 414 3.05 -16.11 -20.89
N PHE A 415 4.30 -15.83 -21.25
CA PHE A 415 5.09 -14.72 -20.69
C PHE A 415 5.39 -13.73 -21.82
N PRO A 416 4.51 -12.73 -22.05
CA PRO A 416 4.67 -11.76 -23.13
C PRO A 416 5.95 -10.92 -23.09
N TRP A 417 6.61 -10.82 -21.93
CA TRP A 417 7.86 -10.08 -21.77
C TRP A 417 8.93 -10.91 -21.06
N ARG A 418 10.18 -10.47 -21.18
CA ARG A 418 11.26 -11.00 -20.35
C ARG A 418 11.31 -10.38 -18.96
N LEU A 419 11.81 -11.18 -18.01
CA LEU A 419 11.82 -10.86 -16.58
C LEU A 419 10.43 -10.57 -16.02
N GLN A 420 9.39 -11.11 -16.66
CA GLN A 420 8.03 -10.95 -16.19
C GLN A 420 7.76 -11.96 -15.07
N THR A 421 7.40 -11.44 -13.90
CA THR A 421 6.81 -12.22 -12.81
C THR A 421 5.30 -12.30 -13.03
N ARG A 422 4.73 -13.51 -12.98
CA ARG A 422 3.29 -13.74 -12.97
C ARG A 422 2.88 -14.45 -11.69
N ALA A 423 1.81 -13.98 -11.06
CA ALA A 423 1.29 -14.52 -9.81
C ALA A 423 0.05 -15.37 -10.05
N PHE A 424 -0.06 -16.48 -9.31
CA PHE A 424 -1.14 -17.45 -9.46
C PHE A 424 -1.67 -17.84 -8.08
N SER A 425 -2.98 -17.67 -7.87
CA SER A 425 -3.64 -18.22 -6.69
C SER A 425 -3.72 -19.74 -6.77
N VAL A 426 -3.32 -20.44 -5.71
CA VAL A 426 -3.51 -21.89 -5.62
C VAL A 426 -5.00 -22.19 -5.48
N GLN A 427 -5.56 -23.06 -6.34
CA GLN A 427 -6.99 -23.38 -6.32
C GLN A 427 -7.40 -24.15 -5.05
N ASN A 428 -6.59 -25.14 -4.65
CA ASN A 428 -6.85 -25.99 -3.49
C ASN A 428 -5.64 -25.96 -2.54
N PRO A 429 -5.39 -24.84 -1.84
CA PRO A 429 -4.23 -24.70 -0.96
C PRO A 429 -4.34 -25.65 0.23
N GLY A 430 -3.22 -26.25 0.63
CA GLY A 430 -3.13 -27.15 1.79
C GLY A 430 -1.74 -27.08 2.42
N GLU A 431 -1.55 -27.75 3.55
CA GLU A 431 -0.26 -27.79 4.25
C GLU A 431 0.56 -29.00 3.80
N TYR A 432 1.69 -28.77 3.16
CA TYR A 432 2.54 -29.85 2.64
C TYR A 432 4.01 -29.62 2.99
N LYS A 433 4.74 -30.72 3.14
CA LYS A 433 6.19 -30.69 3.35
C LYS A 433 6.93 -30.52 2.02
N TYR A 434 6.39 -31.11 0.96
CA TYR A 434 6.95 -31.06 -0.38
C TYR A 434 5.97 -30.36 -1.31
N TYR A 435 6.52 -29.45 -2.12
CA TYR A 435 5.81 -28.83 -3.24
C TYR A 435 6.55 -29.16 -4.52
N ARG A 436 5.81 -29.51 -5.57
CA ARG A 436 6.37 -29.80 -6.89
C ARG A 436 5.64 -29.01 -7.97
N LEU A 437 6.38 -28.18 -8.69
CA LEU A 437 5.95 -27.58 -9.93
C LEU A 437 6.30 -28.56 -11.05
N GLU A 438 5.29 -29.28 -11.55
CA GLU A 438 5.46 -30.23 -12.65
C GLU A 438 5.05 -29.55 -13.96
N ILE A 439 6.04 -29.19 -14.78
CA ILE A 439 5.81 -28.56 -16.08
C ILE A 439 5.43 -29.67 -17.04
N THR A 440 4.25 -29.56 -17.65
CA THR A 440 3.73 -30.56 -18.60
C THR A 440 4.00 -30.17 -20.04
N GLU A 441 4.20 -28.88 -20.30
CA GLU A 441 4.47 -28.34 -21.64
C GLU A 441 5.21 -26.99 -21.53
N ASN A 442 6.17 -26.74 -22.43
CA ASN A 442 6.75 -25.44 -22.71
C ASN A 442 6.31 -24.92 -24.10
N ASN A 443 6.78 -23.76 -24.53
CA ASN A 443 6.39 -23.16 -25.81
C ASN A 443 7.15 -23.72 -27.04
N GLY A 444 7.62 -24.97 -26.98
CA GLY A 444 8.19 -25.71 -28.11
C GLY A 444 9.72 -25.66 -28.24
N HIS A 445 10.42 -25.10 -27.26
CA HIS A 445 11.88 -25.12 -27.22
C HIS A 445 12.43 -26.45 -26.68
N GLU A 446 13.68 -26.81 -27.02
CA GLU A 446 14.32 -28.04 -26.52
C GLU A 446 14.67 -27.99 -25.02
N THR A 447 14.67 -26.79 -24.45
CA THR A 447 14.94 -26.54 -23.03
C THR A 447 13.76 -25.82 -22.37
N THR A 448 13.67 -25.95 -21.05
CA THR A 448 12.75 -25.17 -20.22
C THR A 448 13.56 -24.28 -19.26
N SER A 449 13.12 -23.04 -19.06
CA SER A 449 13.82 -22.09 -18.19
C SER A 449 12.88 -21.21 -17.37
N LEU A 450 13.32 -20.86 -16.16
CA LEU A 450 12.71 -19.86 -15.29
C LEU A 450 13.82 -19.07 -14.61
N ALA A 451 13.55 -17.81 -14.29
CA ALA A 451 14.40 -17.02 -13.41
C ALA A 451 14.09 -17.36 -11.96
N GLU A 452 12.83 -17.27 -11.52
CA GLU A 452 12.49 -17.47 -10.10
C GLU A 452 11.18 -18.23 -9.94
N VAL A 453 11.04 -18.92 -8.79
CA VAL A 453 9.81 -19.52 -8.30
C VAL A 453 9.63 -19.12 -6.84
N GLU A 454 8.57 -18.38 -6.52
CA GLU A 454 8.24 -18.05 -5.12
C GLU A 454 7.03 -18.88 -4.68
N LEU A 455 7.06 -19.44 -3.47
CA LEU A 455 5.91 -20.11 -2.85
C LEU A 455 5.39 -19.23 -1.73
N LEU A 456 4.25 -18.58 -1.95
CA LEU A 456 3.75 -17.53 -1.08
C LEU A 456 2.72 -18.06 -0.09
N GLY A 457 2.86 -17.71 1.19
CA GLY A 457 1.92 -18.09 2.26
C GLY A 457 2.20 -17.46 3.61
#